data_AF-A0A2S9J7E1-F1
#
_entry.id   AF-A0A2S9J7E1-F1
#
_cell.length_a   1.000
_cell.length_b   1.000
_cell.length_c   1.000
_cell.angle_alpha   90.00
_cell.angle_beta   90.00
_cell.angle_gamma   90.00
#
_symmetry.space_group_name_H-M   'P 1'
#
loop_
_entity.id
_entity.type
_entity.pdbx_description
1 polymer ?
#
loop_
_entity_poly.entity_id
_entity_poly.type
_entity_poly.pdbx_seq_one_letter_code
_entity_poly.pdbx_strand_id
1 'polypeptide(L)'
;MNKDLILREKLALARTVLANQSTLLAFIRTAMYFLVAGISINNLTTITQGYLIEIVFITISVILLVIGAINFLIQKRNIAKSERHIGDYKLEYMTDKK
;
A
#
# COMPACT_ATOMS: atom_id res chain seq x y z
N MET A 1 -25.54 -21.12 -9.35
CA MET A 1 -24.07 -20.94 -9.25
C MET A 1 -23.59 -21.40 -7.87
N ASN A 2 -22.48 -22.15 -7.78
CA ASN A 2 -22.07 -22.82 -6.53
C ASN A 2 -21.56 -21.82 -5.48
N LYS A 3 -22.12 -21.83 -4.25
CA LYS A 3 -21.74 -20.94 -3.13
C LYS A 3 -20.24 -20.96 -2.82
N ASP A 4 -19.58 -22.08 -3.07
CA ASP A 4 -18.14 -22.23 -2.90
C ASP A 4 -17.31 -21.29 -3.78
N LEU A 5 -17.80 -20.96 -4.99
CA LEU A 5 -17.11 -20.06 -5.91
C LEU A 5 -17.07 -18.63 -5.35
N ILE A 6 -18.20 -18.15 -4.81
CA ILE A 6 -18.32 -16.80 -4.23
C ILE A 6 -17.42 -16.67 -2.98
N LEU A 7 -17.37 -17.71 -2.14
CA LEU A 7 -16.53 -17.71 -0.95
C LEU A 7 -15.03 -17.71 -1.31
N ARG A 8 -14.64 -18.48 -2.32
CA ARG A 8 -13.26 -18.56 -2.82
C ARG A 8 -12.80 -17.24 -3.43
N GLU A 9 -13.65 -16.56 -4.19
CA GLU A 9 -13.34 -15.24 -4.74
C GLU A 9 -13.15 -14.19 -3.65
N LYS A 10 -14.01 -14.17 -2.63
CA LYS A 10 -13.83 -13.28 -1.47
C LYS A 10 -12.51 -13.54 -0.73
N LEU A 11 -12.16 -14.81 -0.52
CA LEU A 11 -10.90 -15.16 0.14
C LEU A 11 -9.69 -14.78 -0.73
N ALA A 12 -9.80 -14.91 -2.05
CA ALA A 12 -8.77 -14.46 -2.98
C ALA A 12 -8.58 -12.93 -2.90
N LEU A 13 -9.67 -12.15 -2.90
CA LEU A 13 -9.61 -10.69 -2.74
C LEU A 13 -8.98 -10.27 -1.41
N ALA A 14 -9.36 -10.91 -0.29
CA ALA A 14 -8.77 -10.62 1.01
C ALA A 14 -7.24 -10.83 1.02
N ARG A 15 -6.74 -11.87 0.33
CA ARG A 15 -5.28 -12.08 0.18
C ARG A 15 -4.61 -10.96 -0.62
N THR A 16 -5.26 -10.45 -1.68
CA THR A 16 -4.71 -9.32 -2.45
C THR A 16 -4.69 -8.01 -1.66
N VAL A 17 -5.71 -7.77 -0.83
CA VAL A 17 -5.78 -6.60 0.07
C VAL A 17 -4.64 -6.66 1.09
N LEU A 18 -4.46 -7.81 1.73
CA LEU A 18 -3.41 -8.00 2.73
C LEU A 18 -2.01 -7.83 2.13
N ALA A 19 -1.79 -8.36 0.92
CA ALA A 19 -0.55 -8.15 0.18
C ALA A 19 -0.31 -6.64 -0.12
N ASN A 20 -1.32 -5.90 -0.55
CA ASN A 20 -1.21 -4.46 -0.80
C ASN A 20 -0.88 -3.66 0.49
N GLN A 21 -1.49 -4.03 1.62
CA GLN A 21 -1.14 -3.44 2.92
C GLN A 21 0.31 -3.76 3.31
N SER A 22 0.77 -4.98 3.08
CA SER A 22 2.16 -5.38 3.30
C SER A 22 3.12 -4.55 2.46
N THR A 23 2.81 -4.33 1.18
CA THR A 23 3.60 -3.48 0.28
C THR A 23 3.67 -2.03 0.77
N LEU A 24 2.54 -1.45 1.19
CA LEU A 24 2.54 -0.10 1.77
C LEU A 24 3.43 -0.01 3.02
N LEU A 25 3.30 -0.98 3.94
CA LEU A 25 4.11 -1.01 5.16
C LEU A 25 5.60 -1.18 4.85
N ALA A 26 5.96 -1.91 3.79
CA ALA A 26 7.34 -2.02 3.32
C ALA A 26 7.88 -0.69 2.80
N PHE A 27 7.10 0.08 2.03
CA PHE A 27 7.47 1.44 1.59
C PHE A 27 7.64 2.40 2.77
N ILE A 28 6.73 2.37 3.74
CA ILE A 28 6.85 3.20 4.96
C ILE A 28 8.12 2.82 5.72
N ARG A 29 8.39 1.53 5.87
CA ARG A 29 9.58 1.03 6.55
C ARG A 29 10.86 1.54 5.89
N THR A 30 10.99 1.39 4.57
CA THR A 30 12.19 1.86 3.84
C THR A 30 12.33 3.37 3.95
N ALA A 31 11.25 4.14 3.79
CA ALA A 31 11.28 5.59 3.95
C ALA A 31 11.70 6.02 5.37
N MET A 32 11.23 5.33 6.42
CA MET A 32 11.64 5.58 7.80
C MET A 32 13.13 5.32 8.02
N TYR A 33 13.69 4.24 7.44
CA TYR A 33 15.14 3.99 7.51
C TYR A 33 15.95 5.11 6.87
N PHE A 34 15.54 5.59 5.68
CA PHE A 34 16.21 6.72 5.02
C PHE A 34 16.09 8.02 5.82
N LEU A 35 14.95 8.27 6.45
CA LEU A 35 14.73 9.46 7.29
C LEU A 35 15.62 9.41 8.55
N VAL A 36 15.65 8.29 9.26
CA VAL A 36 16.50 8.09 10.43
C VAL A 36 17.98 8.18 10.06
N ALA A 37 18.38 7.59 8.93
CA ALA A 37 19.76 7.69 8.43
C ALA A 37 20.15 9.14 8.12
N GLY A 38 19.28 9.92 7.46
CA GLY A 38 19.50 11.33 7.16
C GLY A 38 19.69 12.18 8.41
N ILE A 39 18.80 12.04 9.40
CA ILE A 39 18.91 12.75 10.69
C ILE A 39 20.16 12.32 11.47
N SER A 40 20.49 11.03 11.44
CA SER A 40 21.66 10.50 12.14
C SER A 40 22.97 11.08 11.59
N ILE A 41 23.06 11.25 10.26
CA ILE A 41 24.22 11.86 9.60
C ILE A 41 24.44 13.32 10.04
N ASN A 42 23.36 14.11 10.18
CA ASN A 42 23.44 15.50 10.65
C ASN A 42 24.10 15.60 12.04
N ASN A 43 23.69 14.73 12.97
CA ASN A 43 24.18 14.76 14.35
C ASN A 43 25.63 14.24 14.51
N LEU A 44 26.07 13.32 13.64
CA LEU A 44 27.36 12.63 13.77
C LEU A 44 28.49 13.28 12.97
N THR A 45 28.18 14.09 11.94
CA THR A 45 29.20 14.62 11.04
C THR A 45 29.35 16.14 11.17
N THR A 46 30.42 16.60 11.82
CA THR A 46 30.93 17.99 11.76
C THR A 46 31.55 18.31 10.38
N ILE A 47 31.05 17.67 9.32
CA ILE A 47 31.59 17.77 7.96
C ILE A 47 30.74 18.79 7.21
N THR A 48 31.38 19.79 6.63
CA THR A 48 30.76 20.91 5.88
C THR A 48 29.81 20.46 4.75
N GLN A 49 29.92 19.20 4.30
CA GLN A 49 29.08 18.58 3.25
C GLN A 49 27.95 17.69 3.77
N GLY A 50 27.82 17.47 5.09
CA GLY A 50 26.79 16.60 5.67
C GLY A 50 25.36 17.06 5.35
N TYR A 51 25.15 18.37 5.23
CA TYR A 51 23.86 18.96 4.88
C TYR A 51 23.35 18.56 3.49
N LEU A 52 24.25 18.43 2.51
CA LEU A 52 23.90 17.98 1.15
C LEU A 52 23.41 16.52 1.16
N ILE A 53 24.09 15.67 1.93
CA ILE A 53 23.76 14.24 2.04
C ILE A 53 22.42 14.07 2.77
N GLU A 54 22.20 14.82 3.85
CA GLU A 54 20.93 14.83 4.59
C GLU A 54 19.75 15.18 3.67
N ILE A 55 19.85 16.25 2.89
CA ILE A 55 18.81 16.67 1.94
C ILE A 55 18.51 15.57 0.92
N VAL A 56 19.52 14.88 0.40
CA VAL A 56 19.33 13.77 -0.55
C VAL A 56 18.58 12.61 0.13
N PHE A 57 18.95 12.22 1.34
CA PHE A 57 18.29 11.15 2.09
C PHE A 57 16.83 11.48 2.42
N ILE A 58 16.56 12.71 2.87
CA ILE A 58 15.20 13.18 3.14
C ILE A 58 14.37 13.20 1.85
N THR A 59 14.95 13.69 0.75
CA THR A 59 14.26 13.74 -0.55
C THR A 59 13.88 12.33 -1.02
N ILE A 60 14.80 11.37 -0.93
CA ILE A 60 14.53 9.97 -1.28
C ILE A 60 13.43 9.37 -0.39
N SER A 61 13.46 9.63 0.92
CA SER A 61 12.43 9.18 1.86
C SER A 61 11.04 9.70 1.47
N VAL A 62 10.92 10.98 1.14
CA VAL A 62 9.67 11.60 0.69
C VAL A 62 9.20 10.98 -0.62
N ILE A 63 10.09 10.79 -1.60
CA ILE A 63 9.75 10.15 -2.87
C ILE A 63 9.21 8.73 -2.64
N LEU A 64 9.87 7.93 -1.80
CA LEU A 64 9.42 6.58 -1.47
C LEU A 64 8.04 6.56 -0.80
N LEU A 65 7.77 7.51 0.12
CA LEU A 65 6.45 7.66 0.74
C LEU A 65 5.37 8.03 -0.27
N VAL A 66 5.66 8.98 -1.17
CA VAL A 66 4.71 9.41 -2.21
C VAL A 66 4.39 8.25 -3.16
N ILE A 67 5.40 7.53 -3.64
CA ILE A 67 5.23 6.37 -4.53
C ILE A 67 4.43 5.27 -3.80
N GLY A 68 4.79 4.96 -2.55
CA GLY A 68 4.08 3.97 -1.74
C GLY A 68 2.60 4.32 -1.51
N ALA A 69 2.32 5.59 -1.21
CA ALA A 69 0.96 6.09 -1.01
C ALA A 69 0.13 6.07 -2.30
N ILE A 70 0.69 6.52 -3.43
CA ILE A 70 0.03 6.48 -4.74
C ILE A 70 -0.32 5.04 -5.12
N ASN A 71 0.65 4.12 -5.05
CA ASN A 71 0.42 2.71 -5.36
C ASN A 71 -0.67 2.09 -4.49
N PHE A 72 -0.66 2.38 -3.18
CA PHE A 72 -1.68 1.89 -2.27
C PHE A 72 -3.08 2.43 -2.60
N LEU A 73 -3.19 3.71 -2.94
CA LEU A 73 -4.46 4.34 -3.33
C LEU A 73 -4.99 3.75 -4.66
N ILE A 74 -4.13 3.57 -5.66
CA ILE A 74 -4.49 2.95 -6.94
C ILE A 74 -4.99 1.52 -6.71
N GLN A 75 -4.25 0.71 -5.94
CA GLN A 75 -4.61 -0.67 -5.68
C GLN A 75 -5.91 -0.77 -4.86
N LYS A 76 -6.09 0.11 -3.87
CA LYS A 76 -7.34 0.20 -3.09
C LYS A 76 -8.54 0.55 -3.97
N ARG A 77 -8.37 1.46 -4.95
CA ARG A 77 -9.42 1.79 -5.93
C ARG A 77 -9.75 0.62 -6.86
N ASN A 78 -8.74 -0.14 -7.30
CA ASN A 78 -8.95 -1.31 -8.14
C ASN A 78 -9.73 -2.41 -7.41
N ILE A 79 -9.39 -2.66 -6.14
CA ILE A 79 -10.13 -3.63 -5.31
C ILE A 79 -11.58 -3.18 -5.09
N ALA A 80 -11.80 -1.90 -4.75
CA ALA A 80 -13.15 -1.36 -4.57
C ALA A 80 -14.01 -1.42 -5.86
N LYS A 81 -13.38 -1.33 -7.03
CA LYS A 81 -14.06 -1.50 -8.32
C LYS A 81 -14.45 -2.97 -8.56
N SER A 82 -13.56 -3.92 -8.23
CA SER A 82 -13.83 -5.36 -8.31
C SER A 82 -14.95 -5.81 -7.35
N GLU A 83 -15.03 -5.21 -6.16
CA GLU A 83 -16.12 -5.50 -5.22
C GLU A 83 -17.50 -5.08 -5.73
N ARG A 84 -17.60 -4.00 -6.51
CA ARG A 84 -18.88 -3.56 -7.10
C ARG A 84 -19.44 -4.55 -8.11
N HIS A 85 -18.60 -5.15 -8.95
CA HIS A 85 -19.05 -6.19 -9.88
C HIS A 85 -19.49 -7.47 -9.18
N ILE A 86 -18.86 -7.86 -8.06
CA ILE A 86 -19.27 -9.03 -7.29
C ILE A 86 -20.54 -8.75 -6.45
N GLY A 87 -20.76 -7.49 -6.06
CA GLY A 87 -21.95 -7.05 -5.33
C GLY A 87 -23.26 -7.25 -6.11
N ASP A 88 -23.26 -6.95 -7.40
CA ASP A 88 -24.44 -7.14 -8.27
C ASP A 88 -24.83 -8.63 -8.37
N TYR A 89 -23.86 -9.53 -8.57
CA TYR A 89 -24.12 -10.98 -8.59
C TYR A 89 -24.64 -11.53 -7.25
N LYS A 90 -24.24 -10.93 -6.12
CA LYS A 90 -24.71 -11.32 -4.79
C LYS A 90 -26.18 -10.90 -4.57
N LEU A 91 -26.56 -9.73 -5.08
CA LEU A 91 -27.92 -9.17 -4.94
C LEU A 91 -28.93 -9.92 -5.81
N GLU A 92 -28.53 -10.32 -7.02
CA GLU A 92 -29.33 -11.11 -7.96
C GLU A 92 -29.65 -12.52 -7.40
N TYR A 93 -28.68 -13.19 -6.78
CA TYR A 93 -28.91 -14.49 -6.13
C TYR A 93 -29.76 -14.42 -4.85
N MET A 94 -29.63 -13.35 -4.07
CA MET A 94 -30.47 -13.14 -2.88
C MET A 94 -31.93 -12.84 -3.25
N THR A 95 -32.17 -12.31 -4.45
CA THR A 95 -33.50 -12.04 -5.00
C THR A 95 -34.13 -13.29 -5.63
N ASP A 96 -33.36 -14.14 -6.29
CA ASP A 96 -33.81 -15.41 -6.91
C ASP A 96 -34.21 -16.49 -5.88
N LYS A 97 -33.78 -16.34 -4.63
CA LYS A 97 -34.12 -17.26 -3.52
C LYS A 97 -35.40 -16.91 -2.75
N LYS A 98 -36.22 -15.99 -3.23
CA LYS A 98 -37.46 -15.55 -2.57
C LYS A 98 -38.71 -16.09 -3.27
#